data_AF-A0A1V5BTE1-F1
#
_entry.id   AF-A0A1V5BTE1-F1
#
_cell.length_a   1.000
_cell.length_b   1.000
_cell.length_c   1.000
_cell.angle_alpha   90.00
_cell.angle_beta   90.00
_cell.angle_gamma   90.00
#
_symmetry.space_group_name_H-M   'P 1'
#
loop_
_entity.id
_entity.type
_entity.pdbx_description
1 polymer ?
#
loop_
_entity_poly.entity_id
_entity_poly.type
_entity_poly.pdbx_seq_one_letter_code
_entity_poly.pdbx_strand_id
1 'polypeptide(L)'
;MRIAYKIWLDNDGKAFGEGPYRLLKGVERTGSLRQAAMEQGMSYRKAWCTLRDIEEKLGFHILEKKVGGPSGGGSVLTSSGKSLMIRYEQFRAEANEVLEQVYRKHFPA
;
A
#
# COMPACT_ATOMS: atom_id res chain seq x y z
N MET A 1 -26.80 -2.91 9.29
CA MET A 1 -26.07 -2.21 8.21
C MET A 1 -24.64 -1.95 8.69
N ARG A 2 -23.66 -1.75 7.79
CA ARG A 2 -22.26 -1.44 8.15
C ARG A 2 -21.72 -0.31 7.28
N ILE A 3 -20.74 0.43 7.79
CA ILE A 3 -20.01 1.42 7.00
C ILE A 3 -18.96 0.74 6.12
N ALA A 4 -18.80 1.24 4.88
CA ALA A 4 -17.76 0.82 3.96
C ALA A 4 -17.18 2.05 3.26
N TYR A 5 -15.85 2.17 3.26
CA TYR A 5 -15.14 3.33 2.69
C TYR A 5 -13.74 2.93 2.23
N LYS A 6 -13.09 3.80 1.45
CA LYS A 6 -11.69 3.68 1.03
C LYS A 6 -11.03 5.02 1.26
N ILE A 7 -9.84 5.01 1.87
CA ILE A 7 -9.02 6.21 2.06
C ILE A 7 -7.82 6.13 1.13
N TRP A 8 -7.47 7.25 0.52
CA TRP A 8 -6.23 7.40 -0.25
C TRP A 8 -5.62 8.77 0.04
N LEU A 9 -4.29 8.82 -0.04
CA LEU A 9 -3.51 10.04 -0.07
C LEU A 9 -3.49 10.56 -1.50
N ASP A 10 -3.77 11.85 -1.66
CA ASP A 10 -3.74 12.55 -2.94
C ASP A 10 -2.49 13.43 -3.02
N ASN A 11 -1.82 13.38 -4.17
CA ASN A 11 -0.78 14.33 -4.56
C ASN A 11 -0.81 14.40 -6.08
N ASP A 12 -1.48 15.41 -6.62
CA ASP A 12 -1.86 15.51 -8.04
C ASP A 12 -2.59 14.24 -8.52
N GLY A 13 -3.65 13.90 -7.78
CA GLY A 13 -4.43 12.68 -7.94
C GLY A 13 -3.95 11.56 -7.02
N LYS A 14 -4.57 10.39 -7.13
CA LYS A 14 -4.30 9.25 -6.23
C LYS A 14 -2.81 8.89 -6.17
N ALA A 15 -2.20 9.14 -5.03
CA ALA A 15 -0.77 8.90 -4.77
C ALA A 15 -0.55 7.65 -3.94
N PHE A 16 -1.33 7.40 -2.87
CA PHE A 16 -1.16 6.18 -2.09
C PHE A 16 -2.47 5.74 -1.45
N GLY A 17 -2.67 4.44 -1.20
CA GLY A 17 -3.90 3.99 -0.56
C GLY A 17 -3.95 2.47 -0.38
N GLU A 18 -5.15 1.95 -0.15
CA GLU A 18 -5.35 0.55 0.26
C GLU A 18 -4.73 -0.50 -0.68
N GLY A 19 -4.81 -0.30 -2.00
CA GLY A 19 -4.25 -1.24 -2.98
C GLY A 19 -2.72 -1.33 -2.89
N PRO A 20 -2.00 -0.22 -3.12
CA PRO A 20 -0.54 -0.16 -2.94
C PRO A 20 -0.08 -0.59 -1.55
N TYR A 21 -0.78 -0.19 -0.49
CA TYR A 21 -0.48 -0.62 0.87
C TYR A 21 -0.51 -2.15 0.99
N ARG A 22 -1.58 -2.82 0.52
CA ARG A 22 -1.65 -4.28 0.55
C ARG A 22 -0.53 -4.91 -0.26
N LEU A 23 -0.21 -4.36 -1.44
CA LEU A 23 0.86 -4.86 -2.30
C LEU A 23 2.19 -4.86 -1.58
N LEU A 24 2.50 -3.76 -0.90
CA LEU A 24 3.74 -3.58 -0.14
C LEU A 24 3.78 -4.48 1.11
N LYS A 25 2.65 -4.72 1.81
CA LYS A 25 2.58 -5.77 2.85
C LYS A 25 2.92 -7.16 2.30
N GLY A 26 2.45 -7.46 1.09
CA GLY A 26 2.82 -8.69 0.39
C GLY A 26 4.31 -8.76 0.10
N VAL A 27 4.93 -7.64 -0.30
CA VAL A 27 6.38 -7.57 -0.53
C VAL A 27 7.17 -7.76 0.77
N GLU A 28 6.73 -7.17 1.89
CA GLU A 28 7.37 -7.42 3.20
C GLU A 28 7.37 -8.90 3.57
N ARG A 29 6.27 -9.61 3.30
CA ARG A 29 6.14 -11.03 3.63
C ARG A 29 6.91 -11.94 2.68
N THR A 30 6.92 -11.63 1.39
CA THR A 30 7.44 -12.52 0.33
C THR A 30 8.86 -12.16 -0.11
N GLY A 31 9.33 -10.94 0.15
CA GLY A 31 10.56 -10.40 -0.42
C GLY A 31 10.51 -10.23 -1.94
N SER A 32 9.33 -10.30 -2.57
CA SER A 32 9.18 -10.31 -4.02
C SER A 32 7.93 -9.57 -4.48
N LEU A 33 8.11 -8.51 -5.28
CA LEU A 33 7.01 -7.80 -5.93
C LEU A 33 6.18 -8.73 -6.83
N ARG A 34 6.82 -9.71 -7.46
CA ARG A 34 6.14 -10.67 -8.34
C ARG A 34 5.20 -11.58 -7.53
N GLN A 35 5.67 -12.13 -6.41
CA GLN A 35 4.84 -12.99 -5.56
C GLN A 35 3.70 -12.20 -4.92
N ALA A 36 4.00 -11.02 -4.38
CA ALA A 36 2.98 -10.13 -3.81
C ALA A 36 1.89 -9.74 -4.82
N ALA A 37 2.27 -9.47 -6.08
CA ALA A 37 1.32 -9.17 -7.15
C ALA A 37 0.42 -10.37 -7.46
N MET A 38 1.01 -11.57 -7.55
CA MET A 38 0.29 -12.80 -7.84
C MET A 38 -0.75 -13.12 -6.77
N GLU A 39 -0.40 -12.96 -5.49
CA GLU A 39 -1.32 -13.16 -4.36
C GLU A 39 -2.52 -12.19 -4.36
N GLN A 40 -2.40 -11.07 -5.06
CA GLN A 40 -3.47 -10.08 -5.22
C GLN A 40 -4.24 -10.22 -6.55
N GLY A 41 -3.96 -11.27 -7.33
CA GLY A 41 -4.55 -11.45 -8.65
C GLY A 41 -4.18 -10.33 -9.63
N MET A 42 -3.05 -9.65 -9.42
CA MET A 42 -2.58 -8.58 -10.31
C MET A 42 -1.36 -9.05 -11.12
N SER A 43 -1.26 -8.60 -12.37
CA SER A 43 -0.05 -8.88 -13.16
C SER A 43 1.15 -8.13 -12.58
N TYR A 44 2.33 -8.73 -12.68
CA TYR A 44 3.58 -8.09 -12.26
C TYR A 44 3.78 -6.71 -12.91
N ARG A 45 3.46 -6.58 -14.21
CA ARG A 45 3.52 -5.30 -14.93
C ARG A 45 2.61 -4.25 -14.29
N LYS A 46 1.38 -4.62 -13.92
CA LYS A 46 0.45 -3.70 -13.26
C LYS A 46 0.96 -3.28 -11.88
N ALA A 47 1.51 -4.22 -11.10
CA ALA A 47 2.12 -3.94 -9.80
C ALA A 47 3.28 -2.94 -9.95
N TRP A 48 4.16 -3.20 -10.91
CA TRP A 48 5.32 -2.35 -11.17
C TRP A 48 4.95 -0.96 -11.66
N CYS A 49 4.04 -0.83 -12.64
CA CYS A 49 3.56 0.48 -13.10
C CYS A 49 2.90 1.26 -11.96
N THR A 50 2.02 0.60 -11.18
CA THR A 50 1.39 1.21 -10.02
C THR A 50 2.42 1.79 -9.06
N LEU A 51 3.45 1.03 -8.70
CA LEU A 51 4.46 1.53 -7.75
C LEU A 51 5.30 2.65 -8.33
N ARG A 52 5.69 2.59 -9.61
CA ARG A 52 6.44 3.66 -10.25
C ARG A 52 5.64 4.98 -10.26
N ASP A 53 4.37 4.92 -10.66
CA ASP A 53 3.51 6.11 -10.72
C ASP A 53 3.32 6.73 -9.32
N ILE A 54 3.34 5.90 -8.27
CA ILE A 54 3.31 6.35 -6.87
C ILE A 54 4.63 6.99 -6.45
N GLU A 55 5.76 6.36 -6.76
CA GLU A 55 7.09 6.90 -6.45
C GLU A 55 7.32 8.26 -7.13
N GLU A 56 6.85 8.43 -8.37
CA GLU A 56 6.87 9.71 -9.09
C GLU A 56 6.10 10.79 -8.33
N LYS A 57 4.89 10.46 -7.84
CA LYS A 57 4.07 11.38 -7.05
C LYS A 57 4.64 11.66 -5.67
N LEU A 58 5.28 10.69 -5.03
CA LEU A 58 5.81 10.86 -3.68
C LEU A 58 7.21 11.48 -3.67
N GLY A 59 7.91 11.48 -4.80
CA GLY A 59 9.28 12.01 -4.93
C GLY A 59 10.35 11.13 -4.25
N PHE A 60 10.03 9.88 -3.91
CA PHE A 60 10.98 8.94 -3.32
C PHE A 60 10.68 7.49 -3.70
N HIS A 61 11.72 6.65 -3.69
CA HIS A 61 11.56 5.21 -3.93
C HIS A 61 10.98 4.49 -2.71
N ILE A 62 10.00 3.62 -2.96
CA ILE A 62 9.36 2.76 -1.95
C ILE A 62 10.07 1.41 -1.88
N LEU A 63 10.57 0.89 -3.01
CA LEU A 63 11.24 -0.41 -3.07
C LEU A 63 12.69 -0.29 -3.55
N GLU A 64 13.58 -1.04 -2.90
CA GLU A 64 14.91 -1.35 -3.40
C GLU A 64 14.88 -2.69 -4.13
N LYS A 65 15.50 -2.72 -5.31
CA LYS A 65 15.75 -3.98 -6.02
C LYS A 65 17.00 -4.63 -5.43
N LYS A 66 16.86 -5.87 -4.99
CA LYS A 66 18.03 -6.69 -4.66
C LYS A 66 18.59 -7.24 -5.97
N VAL A 67 19.80 -6.82 -6.35
CA VAL A 67 20.49 -7.32 -7.56
C VAL A 67 20.60 -8.84 -7.46
N GLY A 68 20.07 -9.54 -8.46
CA GLY A 68 19.91 -10.99 -8.43
C GLY A 68 21.20 -11.71 -8.81
N GLY A 69 21.66 -12.59 -7.93
CA GLY A 69 22.53 -13.73 -8.27
C GLY A 69 21.69 -14.94 -8.74
N PRO A 70 22.26 -16.16 -8.75
CA PRO A 70 21.63 -17.38 -9.31
C PRO A 70 20.23 -17.72 -8.77
N SER A 71 19.87 -17.21 -7.59
CA SER A 71 18.58 -17.43 -6.91
C SER A 71 17.50 -16.38 -7.23
N GLY A 72 17.77 -15.43 -8.12
CA GLY A 72 16.82 -14.40 -8.55
C GLY A 72 16.86 -13.11 -7.73
N GLY A 73 16.45 -12.00 -8.37
CA GLY A 73 16.36 -10.68 -7.73
C GLY A 73 15.13 -10.56 -6.82
N GLY A 74 15.28 -9.77 -5.75
CA GLY A 74 14.23 -9.53 -4.75
C GLY A 74 13.74 -8.09 -4.74
N SER A 75 12.69 -7.82 -3.97
CA SER A 75 12.19 -6.46 -3.70
C SER A 75 12.02 -6.27 -2.20
N VAL A 76 12.61 -5.21 -1.64
CA VAL A 76 12.54 -4.89 -0.21
C VAL A 76 12.12 -3.43 -0.07
N LEU A 77 11.34 -3.11 0.97
CA LEU A 77 10.99 -1.72 1.25
C LEU A 77 12.23 -0.90 1.62
N THR A 78 12.36 0.29 1.03
CA THR A 78 13.28 1.34 1.50
C THR A 78 12.88 1.80 2.90
N SER A 79 13.77 2.51 3.60
CA SER A 79 13.43 3.15 4.88
C SER A 79 12.24 4.11 4.76
N SER A 80 12.19 4.89 3.67
CA SER A 80 11.07 5.79 3.37
C SER A 80 9.78 5.03 3.08
N GLY A 81 9.84 3.93 2.34
CA GLY A 81 8.72 3.04 2.07
C GLY A 81 8.15 2.43 3.35
N LYS A 82 9.01 1.96 4.26
CA LYS A 82 8.59 1.48 5.59
C LYS A 82 7.93 2.57 6.42
N SER A 83 8.50 3.78 6.43
CA SER A 83 7.92 4.91 7.16
C SER A 83 6.54 5.29 6.64
N LEU A 84 6.36 5.33 5.31
CA LEU A 84 5.07 5.56 4.66
C LEU A 84 4.03 4.49 5.08
N MET A 85 4.43 3.21 5.05
CA MET A 85 3.57 2.09 5.43
C MET A 85 3.08 2.20 6.87
N ILE A 86 3.97 2.50 7.81
CA ILE A 86 3.63 2.66 9.23
C ILE A 86 2.67 3.84 9.44
N ARG A 87 2.97 4.99 8.84
CA ARG A 87 2.12 6.19 8.96
C ARG A 87 0.73 5.97 8.37
N TYR A 88 0.65 5.32 7.20
CA TYR A 88 -0.62 5.03 6.56
C TYR A 88 -1.45 4.01 7.36
N GLU A 89 -0.82 3.00 7.95
CA GLU A 89 -1.48 2.04 8.85
C GLU A 89 -2.12 2.73 10.06
N GLN A 90 -1.34 3.56 10.77
CA GLN A 90 -1.79 4.31 11.94
C GLN A 90 -2.96 5.24 11.58
N PHE A 91 -2.77 6.06 10.53
CA PHE A 91 -3.81 6.96 10.04
C PHE A 91 -5.11 6.24 9.68
N ARG A 92 -5.02 5.09 9.00
CA ARG A 92 -6.19 4.29 8.63
C ARG A 92 -6.92 3.73 9.86
N ALA A 93 -6.17 3.29 10.88
CA ALA A 93 -6.74 2.77 12.11
C ALA A 93 -7.52 3.85 12.87
N GLU A 94 -6.92 5.03 13.07
CA GLU A 94 -7.56 6.17 13.72
C GLU A 94 -8.79 6.65 12.95
N ALA A 95 -8.67 6.78 11.62
CA ALA A 95 -9.80 7.17 10.77
C ALA A 95 -10.96 6.17 10.86
N ASN A 96 -10.67 4.86 10.96
CA ASN A 96 -11.70 3.83 11.12
C ASN A 96 -12.50 3.99 12.41
N GLU A 97 -11.83 4.27 13.53
CA GLU A 97 -12.48 4.47 14.81
C GLU A 97 -13.44 5.67 14.76
N VAL A 98 -13.00 6.78 14.19
CA VAL A 98 -13.83 7.99 14.05
C VAL A 98 -15.02 7.73 13.12
N LEU A 99 -14.80 7.10 11.98
CA LEU A 99 -15.86 6.82 11.01
C LEU A 99 -16.92 5.86 11.57
N GLU A 100 -16.51 4.85 12.35
CA GLU A 100 -17.42 3.96 13.07
C GLU A 100 -18.25 4.70 14.13
N GLN A 101 -17.63 5.61 14.90
CA GLN A 101 -18.35 6.43 15.87
C GLN A 101 -19.40 7.33 15.20
N VAL A 102 -19.03 8.01 14.10
CA VAL A 102 -19.93 8.85 13.32
C VAL A 102 -21.08 8.01 12.74
N TYR A 103 -20.76 6.84 12.19
CA TYR A 103 -21.76 5.92 11.65
C TYR A 103 -22.79 5.51 12.72
N ARG A 104 -22.33 5.06 13.89
CA ARG A 104 -23.21 4.66 15.01
C ARG A 104 -24.08 5.80 15.52
N LYS A 105 -23.56 7.03 15.51
CA LYS A 105 -24.30 8.22 15.93
C LYS A 105 -25.49 8.53 15.02
N HIS A 106 -25.34 8.36 13.71
CA HIS A 106 -26.37 8.72 12.73
C HIS A 106 -27.28 7.56 12.32
N PHE A 107 -26.80 6.32 12.46
CA PHE A 107 -27.57 5.11 12.20
C PHE A 107 -27.61 4.24 13.47
N PRO A 108 -28.22 4.74 14.57
CA PRO A 108 -28.46 3.93 15.75
C PRO A 108 -29.34 2.74 15.37
N ALA A 109 -29.11 1.60 16.03
CA ALA A 109 -29.79 0.33 15.76
C ALA A 109 -31.32 0.45 15.78
#